data_AF-A0A9E2U6K7-F1
#
_entry.id   AF-A0A9E2U6K7-F1
#
_cell.length_a   1.000
_cell.length_b   1.000
_cell.length_c   1.000
_cell.angle_alpha   90.00
_cell.angle_beta   90.00
_cell.angle_gamma   90.00
#
_symmetry.space_group_name_H-M   'P 1'
#
loop_
_entity.id
_entity.type
_entity.pdbx_description
1 polymer ?
#
loop_
_entity_poly.entity_id
_entity_poly.type
_entity_poly.pdbx_seq_one_letter_code
_entity_poly.pdbx_strand_id
1 'polypeptide(L)' 'MEFPRDSAGLATFDRADRKFVAVALAHDDETVVAVCVDSDWWDHRKALADAGVAIEFLCPEIFE' A
#
# COMPACT_ATOMS: atom_id res chain seq x y z
N MET A 1 3.23 12.93 6.89
CA MET A 1 1.93 12.46 6.36
C MET A 1 1.47 11.26 7.19
N GLU A 2 0.18 10.95 7.24
CA GLU A 2 -0.37 9.80 7.98
C GLU A 2 -1.13 8.84 7.06
N PHE A 3 -1.55 7.67 7.57
CA PHE A 3 -2.36 6.73 6.79
C PHE A 3 -3.73 7.32 6.43
N PRO A 4 -4.18 7.24 5.16
CA PRO A 4 -5.42 7.86 4.68
C PRO A 4 -6.66 7.06 5.10
N ARG A 5 -7.13 7.31 6.32
CA ARG A 5 -8.28 6.59 6.92
C ARG A 5 -9.62 6.86 6.25
N ASP A 6 -9.72 7.97 5.52
CA ASP A 6 -10.96 8.40 4.88
C ASP A 6 -11.19 7.71 3.52
N SER A 7 -10.19 6.96 3.01
CA SER A 7 -10.35 6.15 1.80
C SER A 7 -11.22 4.93 2.11
N ALA A 8 -12.42 4.89 1.52
CA ALA A 8 -13.34 3.75 1.67
C ALA A 8 -12.70 2.43 1.22
N GLY A 9 -11.83 2.49 0.20
CA GLY A 9 -11.09 1.34 -0.31
C GLY A 9 -9.97 0.85 0.60
N LEU A 10 -9.68 1.54 1.71
CA LEU A 10 -8.65 1.19 2.69
C LEU A 10 -9.21 0.97 4.11
N ALA A 11 -10.54 0.93 4.24
CA ALA A 11 -11.21 0.77 5.54
C ALA A 11 -10.78 -0.53 6.26
N THR A 12 -10.59 -1.61 5.48
CA THR A 12 -10.25 -2.96 5.95
C THR A 12 -8.76 -3.31 5.85
N PHE A 13 -7.92 -2.44 5.30
CA PHE A 13 -6.49 -2.67 5.16
C PHE A 13 -5.83 -2.90 6.53
N ASP A 14 -4.93 -3.88 6.61
CA ASP A 14 -4.33 -4.35 7.85
C ASP A 14 -3.74 -3.20 8.66
N ARG A 15 -4.02 -3.20 9.96
CA ARG A 15 -3.66 -2.09 10.85
C ARG A 15 -2.15 -2.02 11.11
N ALA A 16 -1.46 -3.17 11.17
CA ALA A 16 -0.02 -3.21 11.40
C ALA A 16 0.75 -2.65 10.18
N ASP A 17 0.20 -2.81 8.99
CA ASP A 17 0.85 -2.41 7.73
C ASP A 17 0.68 -0.92 7.37
N ARG A 18 -0.28 -0.24 7.99
CA ARG A 18 -0.50 1.22 7.83
C ARG A 18 0.75 2.06 8.09
N LYS A 19 1.70 1.55 8.88
CA LYS A 19 2.98 2.22 9.14
C LYS A 19 3.83 2.37 7.88
N PHE A 20 3.83 1.37 6.99
CA PHE A 20 4.61 1.41 5.76
C PHE A 20 4.02 2.43 4.77
N VAL A 21 2.70 2.45 4.65
CA VAL A 21 1.96 3.46 3.88
C VAL A 21 2.23 4.87 4.40
N ALA A 22 2.11 5.07 5.72
CA ALA A 22 2.37 6.38 6.31
C ALA A 22 3.81 6.87 6.09
N VAL A 23 4.79 5.96 6.15
CA VAL A 23 6.20 6.27 5.85
C VAL A 23 6.40 6.61 4.38
N ALA A 24 5.86 5.81 3.46
CA ALA A 24 5.97 6.05 2.02
C ALA A 24 5.37 7.41 1.63
N LEU A 25 4.20 7.76 2.17
CA LEU A 25 3.55 9.04 1.92
C LEU A 25 4.26 10.23 2.58
N ALA A 26 5.03 10.01 3.65
CA ALA A 26 5.73 11.08 4.37
C ALA A 26 7.09 11.42 3.75
N HIS A 27 7.58 10.64 2.79
CA HIS A 27 8.86 10.84 2.14
C HIS A 27 8.68 11.66 0.85
N ASP A 28 9.49 12.71 0.67
CA ASP A 28 9.38 13.60 -0.51
C ASP A 28 9.95 12.97 -1.80
N ASP A 29 10.73 11.88 -1.67
CA ASP A 29 11.25 11.08 -2.79
C ASP A 29 10.32 9.89 -3.09
N GLU A 30 10.35 9.37 -4.32
CA GLU A 30 9.53 8.24 -4.81
C GLU A 30 9.87 6.92 -4.08
N THR A 31 9.45 6.82 -2.82
CA THR A 31 9.68 5.65 -1.98
C THR A 31 8.70 4.55 -2.37
N VAL A 32 9.25 3.49 -2.97
CA VAL A 32 8.49 2.30 -3.35
C VAL A 32 8.40 1.34 -2.17
N VAL A 33 7.19 0.86 -1.86
CA VAL A 33 7.01 -0.27 -0.96
C VAL A 33 7.12 -1.57 -1.75
N ALA A 34 8.20 -2.31 -1.55
CA ALA A 34 8.36 -3.64 -2.14
C ALA A 34 7.60 -4.70 -1.33
N VAL A 35 6.72 -5.43 -1.99
CA VAL A 35 5.85 -6.46 -1.41
C VAL A 35 6.03 -7.76 -2.18
N CYS A 36 6.14 -8.90 -1.51
CA CYS A 36 6.33 -10.19 -2.17
C CYS A 36 4.99 -10.90 -2.45
N VAL A 37 4.45 -11.60 -1.45
CA VAL A 37 3.25 -12.43 -1.57
C VAL A 37 2.25 -12.11 -0.45
N ASP A 38 1.85 -10.84 -0.38
CA ASP A 38 0.85 -10.39 0.59
C ASP A 38 -0.49 -10.10 -0.09
N SER A 39 -1.50 -10.91 0.25
CA SER A 39 -2.84 -10.80 -0.34
C SER A 39 -3.57 -9.54 0.09
N ASP A 40 -3.34 -9.02 1.30
CA ASP A 40 -4.01 -7.81 1.76
C ASP A 40 -3.53 -6.59 0.96
N TRP A 41 -2.22 -6.49 0.75
CA TRP A 41 -1.63 -5.48 -0.14
C TRP A 41 -2.13 -5.62 -1.57
N TRP A 42 -2.22 -6.85 -2.08
CA TRP A 42 -2.73 -7.11 -3.43
C TRP A 42 -4.19 -6.66 -3.58
N ASP A 43 -5.06 -7.05 -2.66
CA ASP A 43 -6.49 -6.73 -2.71
C ASP A 43 -6.74 -5.21 -2.62
N HIS A 44 -5.90 -4.50 -1.86
CA HIS A 44 -6.00 -3.05 -1.67
C HIS A 44 -5.13 -2.21 -2.64
N ARG A 45 -4.37 -2.84 -3.54
CA ARG A 45 -3.35 -2.18 -4.40
C ARG A 45 -3.87 -0.95 -5.16
N LYS A 46 -5.09 -1.01 -5.68
CA LYS A 46 -5.70 0.11 -6.40
C LYS A 46 -5.98 1.30 -5.47
N ALA A 47 -6.57 1.04 -4.31
CA ALA A 47 -6.88 2.08 -3.33
C ALA A 47 -5.61 2.69 -2.72
N LEU A 48 -4.54 1.89 -2.57
CA LEU A 48 -3.22 2.37 -2.15
C LEU A 48 -2.58 3.26 -3.22
N ALA A 49 -2.64 2.86 -4.50
CA ALA A 49 -2.15 3.67 -5.62
C ALA A 49 -2.92 5.00 -5.78
N ASP A 50 -4.25 4.97 -5.66
CA ASP A 50 -5.10 6.17 -5.67
C ASP A 50 -4.76 7.13 -4.51
N ALA A 51 -4.24 6.59 -3.40
CA ALA A 51 -3.74 7.36 -2.26
C ALA A 51 -2.30 7.87 -2.42
N GLY A 52 -1.64 7.59 -3.55
CA GLY A 52 -0.28 8.03 -3.84
C GLY A 52 0.83 7.09 -3.36
N VAL A 53 0.50 5.87 -2.94
CA VAL A 53 1.51 4.87 -2.52
C VAL A 53 2.02 4.13 -3.75
N ALA A 54 3.33 4.25 -4.02
CA ALA A 54 4.00 3.42 -5.02
C ALA A 54 4.31 2.04 -4.44
N ILE A 55 3.89 0.98 -5.14
CA ILE A 55 4.06 -0.41 -4.70
C ILE A 55 4.71 -1.20 -5.83
N GLU A 56 5.73 -1.98 -5.49
CA GLU A 56 6.34 -2.96 -6.38
C GLU A 56 6.04 -4.36 -5.84
N PHE A 57 5.24 -5.14 -6.57
CA PHE A 57 5.05 -6.55 -6.28
C PHE A 57 6.20 -7.35 -6.89
N LEU A 58 6.95 -8.06 -6.06
CA LEU A 58 8.12 -8.84 -6.48
C LEU A 58 7.74 -10.17 -7.16
N CYS A 59 6.56 -10.70 -6.84
CA CYS A 59 6.04 -11.96 -7.38
C CYS A 59 4.55 -11.82 -7.75
N PRO A 60 4.18 -10.91 -8.68
CA PRO A 60 2.79 -10.65 -9.05
C PRO A 60 2.09 -11.88 -9.65
N GLU A 61 2.84 -12.79 -10.28
CA GLU A 61 2.36 -14.00 -10.95
C GLU A 61 1.63 -14.99 -10.02
N ILE A 62 1.73 -14.80 -8.70
CA ILE A 62 1.04 -15.62 -7.69
C ILE A 62 -0.43 -15.21 -7.51
N PHE A 63 -0.80 -14.01 -7.94
CA PHE A 63 -2.16 -13.46 -7.80
C PHE A 63 -2.89 -13.20 -9.12
N GLU A 64 -2.22 -13.36 -10.26
CA GLU A 64 -2.78 -13.28 -11.63
C GLU A 64 -3.46 -14.59 -12.05
#